data_AF-A0A4R0XIH5-F1
#
_entry.id   AF-A0A4R0XIH5-F1
#
_cell.length_a   1.000
_cell.length_b   1.000
_cell.length_c   1.000
_cell.angle_alpha   90.00
_cell.angle_beta   90.00
_cell.angle_gamma   90.00
#
_symmetry.space_group_name_H-M   'P 1'
#
loop_
_entity.id
_entity.type
_entity.pdbx_description
1 polymer ?
#
loop_
_entity_poly.entity_id
_entity_poly.type
_entity_poly.pdbx_seq_one_letter_code
_entity_poly.pdbx_strand_id
1 'polypeptide(L)'
;MFGFSSKLLLWRITDGVYYDVAKGRSGFGKAFGTAFEHYVGDVLKTVLTAPTFHVMAETSFDVKKGHGRAGSDWHVSDEGCHVFIECKTKRIRLTAKADMDHEHFAEDLRKMAQFVVQNYKNIHEARTGVRPDFPNRDLPFFNAIVTLENWRLGHPLIEPELRRLVVDELERERLPPLLLSECPYRVFSAQEFEMFSQDAARLGLASMFAKPETVTRGPYRSLFHDEVFQLLPEDARPKVDISTCDRPDRSRAILRLE
;
A
#
# COMPACT_ATOMS: atom_id res chain seq x y z
N MET A 1 5.84 -16.33 27.94
CA MET A 1 7.00 -15.43 27.80
C MET A 1 6.78 -14.63 26.53
N PHE A 2 6.30 -13.38 26.65
CA PHE A 2 6.05 -12.52 25.49
C PHE A 2 7.39 -12.08 24.92
N GLY A 3 7.90 -12.84 23.95
CA GLY A 3 9.07 -12.43 23.19
C GLY A 3 8.71 -11.18 22.40
N PHE A 4 9.10 -10.02 22.90
CA PHE A 4 9.25 -8.85 22.04
C PHE A 4 10.22 -9.28 20.95
N SER A 5 9.71 -9.57 19.76
CA SER A 5 10.55 -9.92 18.62
C SER A 5 11.59 -8.82 18.47
N SER A 6 12.87 -9.16 18.47
CA SER A 6 13.98 -8.25 18.17
C SER A 6 13.74 -7.47 16.87
N LYS A 7 12.94 -8.02 15.94
CA LYS A 7 12.43 -7.34 14.74
C LYS A 7 11.51 -6.15 15.07
N LEU A 8 10.60 -6.28 16.05
CA LEU A 8 9.71 -5.21 16.51
C LEU A 8 10.47 -4.13 17.31
N LEU A 9 11.51 -4.52 18.04
CA LEU A 9 12.38 -3.58 18.75
C LEU A 9 13.24 -2.78 17.75
N LEU A 10 13.87 -3.47 16.80
CA LEU A 10 14.64 -2.84 15.72
C LEU A 10 13.75 -1.92 14.90
N TRP A 11 12.57 -2.36 14.46
CA TRP A 11 11.62 -1.51 13.75
C TRP A 11 11.22 -0.28 14.57
N ARG A 12 10.92 -0.41 15.86
CA ARG A 12 10.63 0.74 16.73
C ARG A 12 11.80 1.71 16.87
N ILE A 13 13.03 1.20 16.90
CA ILE A 13 14.25 2.00 17.06
C ILE A 13 14.63 2.67 15.73
N THR A 14 14.42 2.00 14.61
CA THR A 14 14.83 2.49 13.27
C THR A 14 13.71 3.18 12.50
N ASP A 15 12.49 3.24 13.03
CA ASP A 15 11.33 3.78 12.32
C ASP A 15 11.56 5.25 11.90
N GLY A 16 11.86 5.42 10.62
CA GLY A 16 12.13 6.71 9.99
C GLY A 16 13.49 7.33 10.28
N VAL A 17 14.45 6.60 10.85
CA VAL A 17 15.87 7.03 10.92
C VAL A 17 16.39 7.37 9.52
N TYR A 18 15.91 6.67 8.48
CA TYR A 18 16.25 6.95 7.09
C TYR A 18 15.80 8.35 6.63
N TYR A 19 14.71 8.90 7.16
CA TYR A 19 14.30 10.29 6.89
C TYR A 19 15.24 11.29 7.55
N ASP A 20 15.73 11.00 8.76
CA ASP A 20 16.68 11.85 9.47
C ASP A 20 18.06 11.82 8.81
N VAL A 21 18.53 10.64 8.40
CA VAL A 21 19.79 10.45 7.67
C VAL A 21 19.76 11.10 6.29
N ALA A 22 18.61 11.05 5.61
CA ALA A 22 18.45 11.63 4.28
C ALA A 22 17.97 13.09 4.30
N LYS A 23 17.76 13.67 5.49
CA LYS A 23 17.28 15.05 5.64
C LYS A 23 18.21 16.03 4.90
N GLY A 24 17.63 16.86 4.04
CA GLY A 24 18.37 17.84 3.24
C GLY A 24 19.01 17.29 1.96
N ARG A 25 18.92 15.98 1.68
CA ARG A 25 19.36 15.43 0.38
C ARG A 25 18.33 15.71 -0.70
N SER A 26 18.73 16.45 -1.73
CA SER A 26 17.87 16.75 -2.88
C SER A 26 17.41 15.46 -3.57
N GLY A 27 16.11 15.35 -3.84
CA GLY A 27 15.54 14.22 -4.58
C GLY A 27 15.22 12.97 -3.76
N PHE A 28 15.60 12.90 -2.47
CA PHE A 28 15.34 11.73 -1.62
C PHE A 28 13.86 11.35 -1.57
N GLY A 29 12.97 12.32 -1.30
CA GLY A 29 11.53 12.04 -1.18
C GLY A 29 10.93 11.44 -2.44
N LYS A 30 11.36 11.90 -3.62
CA LYS A 30 10.93 11.34 -4.92
C LYS A 30 11.45 9.92 -5.10
N ALA A 31 12.77 9.71 -4.94
CA ALA A 31 13.39 8.39 -5.10
C ALA A 31 12.81 7.36 -4.11
N PHE A 32 12.57 7.77 -2.87
CA PHE A 32 11.98 6.90 -1.85
C PHE A 32 10.51 6.57 -2.16
N GLY A 33 9.75 7.55 -2.65
CA GLY A 33 8.39 7.33 -3.17
C GLY A 33 8.37 6.30 -4.30
N THR A 34 9.21 6.48 -5.32
CA THR A 34 9.33 5.55 -6.45
C THR A 34 9.77 4.15 -6.00
N ALA A 35 10.72 4.05 -5.06
CA ALA A 35 11.13 2.75 -4.52
C ALA A 35 9.97 2.03 -3.81
N PHE A 36 9.17 2.77 -3.05
CA PHE A 36 8.00 2.21 -2.37
C PHE A 36 6.91 1.77 -3.36
N GLU A 37 6.69 2.55 -4.40
CA GLU A 37 5.78 2.20 -5.50
C GLU A 37 6.23 0.91 -6.22
N HIS A 38 7.53 0.75 -6.49
CA HIS A 38 8.07 -0.48 -7.06
C HIS A 38 7.84 -1.68 -6.13
N TYR A 39 8.09 -1.52 -4.83
CA TYR A 39 7.83 -2.57 -3.85
C TYR A 39 6.35 -3.01 -3.84
N VAL A 40 5.40 -2.07 -3.90
CA VAL A 40 3.96 -2.39 -4.04
C VAL A 40 3.70 -3.16 -5.33
N GLY A 41 4.36 -2.77 -6.43
CA GLY A 41 4.34 -3.50 -7.70
C GLY A 41 4.87 -4.93 -7.59
N ASP A 42 5.96 -5.14 -6.86
CA ASP A 42 6.56 -6.46 -6.64
C ASP A 42 5.64 -7.35 -5.81
N VAL A 43 4.97 -6.81 -4.79
CA VAL A 43 3.92 -7.52 -4.04
C VAL A 43 2.83 -8.00 -4.99
N LEU A 44 2.26 -7.09 -5.79
CA LEU A 44 1.18 -7.38 -6.73
C LEU A 44 1.59 -8.47 -7.73
N LYS A 45 2.74 -8.31 -8.37
CA LYS A 45 3.23 -9.25 -9.39
C LYS A 45 3.63 -10.61 -8.81
N THR A 46 4.05 -10.65 -7.54
CA THR A 46 4.41 -11.90 -6.86
C THR A 46 3.17 -12.73 -6.52
N VAL A 47 2.09 -12.09 -6.08
CA VAL A 47 0.90 -12.80 -5.58
C VAL A 47 -0.19 -12.97 -6.64
N LEU A 48 -0.36 -12.00 -7.55
CA LEU A 48 -1.41 -11.99 -8.57
C LEU A 48 -0.90 -12.52 -9.91
N THR A 49 -0.47 -13.79 -9.92
CA THR A 49 0.15 -14.43 -11.09
C THR A 49 -0.84 -15.16 -12.00
N ALA A 50 -2.07 -15.40 -11.52
CA ALA A 50 -3.09 -16.07 -12.32
C ALA A 50 -3.52 -15.19 -13.52
N PRO A 51 -3.83 -15.78 -14.69
CA PRO A 51 -4.19 -15.02 -15.90
C PRO A 51 -5.45 -14.15 -15.75
N THR A 52 -6.28 -14.42 -14.74
CA THR A 52 -7.47 -13.64 -14.41
C THR A 52 -7.14 -12.25 -13.88
N PHE A 53 -5.92 -12.05 -13.36
CA PHE A 53 -5.48 -10.75 -12.86
C PHE A 53 -4.76 -9.94 -13.95
N HIS A 54 -5.10 -8.66 -14.03
CA HIS A 54 -4.45 -7.69 -14.89
C HIS A 54 -3.81 -6.61 -14.01
N VAL A 55 -2.48 -6.66 -13.86
CA VAL A 55 -1.71 -5.70 -13.07
C VAL A 55 -1.05 -4.68 -14.00
N MET A 56 -1.37 -3.40 -13.80
CA MET A 56 -0.84 -2.28 -14.60
C MET A 56 -0.18 -1.26 -13.69
N ALA A 57 1.06 -0.87 -14.02
CA ALA A 57 1.74 0.26 -13.38
C ALA A 57 1.15 1.60 -13.87
N GLU A 58 1.60 2.70 -13.27
CA GLU A 58 1.22 4.06 -13.68
C GLU A 58 1.34 4.24 -15.20
N THR A 59 0.23 4.67 -15.82
CA THR A 59 0.23 5.15 -17.20
C THR A 59 -0.09 6.63 -17.19
N SER A 60 0.79 7.45 -17.76
CA SER A 60 0.47 8.84 -18.06
C SER A 60 -0.52 8.93 -19.22
N PHE A 61 -1.52 9.80 -19.13
CA PHE A 61 -2.49 10.01 -20.20
C PHE A 61 -2.72 11.49 -20.48
N ASP A 62 -3.01 11.83 -21.74
CA ASP A 62 -3.28 13.19 -22.15
C ASP A 62 -4.73 13.58 -21.83
N VAL A 63 -4.92 14.52 -20.90
CA VAL A 63 -6.25 15.08 -20.60
C VAL A 63 -6.64 16.11 -21.67
N LYS A 64 -5.62 16.75 -22.27
CA LYS A 64 -5.69 17.64 -23.45
C LYS A 64 -4.39 17.47 -24.24
N LYS A 65 -4.39 17.80 -25.53
CA LYS A 65 -3.20 17.69 -26.39
C LYS A 65 -1.99 18.37 -25.75
N GLY A 66 -0.97 17.60 -25.39
CA GLY A 66 0.27 18.09 -24.75
C GLY A 66 0.20 18.32 -23.24
N HIS A 67 -0.91 17.96 -22.58
CA HIS A 67 -1.09 18.05 -21.13
C HIS A 67 -1.27 16.64 -20.55
N GLY A 68 -0.17 15.91 -20.52
CA GLY A 68 -0.08 14.60 -19.87
C GLY A 68 -0.28 14.73 -18.37
N ARG A 69 -1.05 13.81 -17.79
CA ARG A 69 -1.29 13.71 -16.36
C ARG A 69 -0.89 12.33 -15.85
N ALA A 70 -0.26 12.33 -14.67
CA ALA A 70 0.02 11.15 -13.87
C ALA A 70 -1.28 10.45 -13.44
N GLY A 71 -1.30 9.13 -13.56
CA GLY A 71 -2.43 8.28 -13.19
C GLY A 71 -2.41 7.91 -11.71
N SER A 72 -3.07 6.81 -11.36
CA SER A 72 -2.78 6.12 -10.10
C SER A 72 -1.50 5.31 -10.26
N ASP A 73 -0.72 5.20 -9.18
CA ASP A 73 0.55 4.46 -9.15
C ASP A 73 0.39 3.01 -9.66
N TRP A 74 -0.69 2.34 -9.26
CA TRP A 74 -1.07 1.03 -9.81
C TRP A 74 -2.56 0.92 -10.08
N HIS A 75 -2.91 0.07 -11.02
CA HIS A 75 -4.27 -0.38 -11.28
C HIS A 75 -4.28 -1.90 -11.44
N VAL A 76 -5.22 -2.56 -10.78
CA VAL A 76 -5.38 -4.02 -10.86
C VAL A 76 -6.83 -4.36 -11.17
N SER A 77 -7.05 -5.31 -12.06
CA SER A 77 -8.39 -5.84 -12.36
C SER A 77 -8.44 -7.35 -12.30
N ASP A 78 -9.60 -7.88 -11.95
CA ASP A 78 -10.00 -9.25 -12.20
C ASP A 78 -11.39 -9.29 -12.87
N GLU A 79 -12.03 -10.44 -12.88
CA GLU A 79 -13.39 -10.58 -13.44
C GLU A 79 -14.47 -9.91 -12.59
N GLY A 80 -14.17 -9.58 -11.32
CA GLY A 80 -15.13 -9.08 -10.35
C GLY A 80 -15.02 -7.58 -10.08
N CYS A 81 -13.83 -6.96 -10.18
CA CYS A 81 -13.67 -5.53 -9.93
C CYS A 81 -12.39 -4.91 -10.51
N HIS A 82 -12.34 -3.58 -10.42
CA HIS A 82 -11.16 -2.74 -10.63
C HIS A 82 -10.69 -2.16 -9.28
N VAL A 83 -9.39 -2.18 -9.02
CA VAL A 83 -8.76 -1.57 -7.83
C VAL A 83 -7.72 -0.56 -8.28
N PHE A 84 -7.91 0.70 -7.92
CA PHE A 84 -6.93 1.76 -8.14
C PHE A 84 -6.12 1.95 -6.87
N ILE A 85 -4.80 2.00 -7.00
CA ILE A 85 -3.87 1.96 -5.86
C ILE A 85 -2.96 3.18 -5.92
N GLU A 86 -2.91 3.91 -4.82
CA GLU A 86 -2.04 5.06 -4.62
C GLU A 86 -1.07 4.80 -3.47
N CYS A 87 0.23 4.89 -3.72
CA CYS A 87 1.32 4.65 -2.79
C CYS A 87 1.77 5.94 -2.10
N LYS A 88 1.93 5.88 -0.77
CA LYS A 88 2.31 7.03 0.06
C LYS A 88 3.31 6.65 1.13
N THR A 89 4.51 7.24 1.05
CA THR A 89 5.58 7.07 2.04
C THR A 89 5.44 8.01 3.24
N LYS A 90 4.45 8.92 3.23
CA LYS A 90 4.24 9.89 4.30
C LYS A 90 4.00 9.18 5.64
N ARG A 91 4.61 9.74 6.69
CA ARG A 91 4.44 9.34 8.10
C ARG A 91 3.52 10.32 8.83
N ILE A 92 2.87 9.84 9.88
CA ILE A 92 2.37 10.71 10.95
C ILE A 92 3.60 11.31 11.64
N ARG A 93 3.62 12.63 11.83
CA ARG A 93 4.74 13.31 12.50
C ARG A 93 4.98 12.72 13.89
N LEU A 94 6.24 12.58 14.30
CA LEU A 94 6.61 11.99 15.61
C LEU A 94 5.99 12.79 16.77
N THR A 95 5.95 14.12 16.67
CA THR A 95 5.29 15.00 17.66
C THR A 95 3.78 14.70 17.78
N ALA A 96 3.10 14.43 16.66
CA ALA A 96 1.70 14.00 16.67
C ALA A 96 1.51 12.62 17.33
N LYS A 97 2.52 11.74 17.29
CA LYS A 97 2.50 10.42 17.97
C LYS A 97 2.88 10.50 19.46
N ALA A 98 3.81 11.39 19.82
CA ALA A 98 4.44 11.43 21.15
C ALA A 98 3.78 12.42 22.12
N ASP A 99 3.34 13.58 21.64
CA ASP A 99 2.89 14.69 22.48
C ASP A 99 1.36 14.83 22.54
N MET A 100 0.62 13.87 21.95
CA MET A 100 -0.83 13.98 21.73
C MET A 100 -1.22 15.31 21.07
N ASP A 101 -0.36 15.81 20.18
CA ASP A 101 -0.56 17.07 19.47
C ASP A 101 -1.70 16.92 18.44
N HIS A 102 -2.88 17.34 18.88
CA HIS A 102 -4.12 17.22 18.13
C HIS A 102 -4.11 18.01 16.82
N GLU A 103 -3.41 19.15 16.75
CA GLU A 103 -3.35 19.98 15.55
C GLU A 103 -2.53 19.31 14.46
N HIS A 104 -1.33 18.83 14.79
CA HIS A 104 -0.47 18.13 13.86
C HIS A 104 -1.08 16.81 13.37
N PHE A 105 -1.78 16.10 14.25
CA PHE A 105 -2.52 14.91 13.85
C PHE A 105 -3.65 15.23 12.88
N ALA A 106 -4.41 16.32 13.13
CA ALA A 106 -5.47 16.76 12.22
C ALA A 106 -4.95 17.17 10.84
N GLU A 107 -3.78 17.85 10.77
CA GLU A 107 -3.12 18.16 9.50
C GLU A 107 -2.74 16.88 8.73
N ASP A 108 -2.15 15.91 9.41
CA ASP A 108 -1.74 14.65 8.80
C ASP A 108 -2.97 13.84 8.32
N LEU A 109 -4.07 13.86 9.08
CA LEU A 109 -5.31 13.21 8.70
C LEU A 109 -5.99 13.89 7.49
N ARG A 110 -5.96 15.24 7.44
CA ARG A 110 -6.41 15.99 6.26
C ARG A 110 -5.56 15.64 5.04
N LYS A 111 -4.25 15.47 5.22
CA LYS A 111 -3.38 15.00 4.13
C LYS A 111 -3.76 13.60 3.65
N MET A 112 -4.14 12.70 4.55
CA MET A 112 -4.65 11.38 4.18
C MET A 112 -5.92 11.47 3.34
N ALA A 113 -6.87 12.32 3.74
CA ALA A 113 -8.09 12.56 2.97
C ALA A 113 -7.79 13.07 1.55
N GLN A 114 -6.82 13.97 1.40
CA GLN A 114 -6.37 14.43 0.08
C GLN A 114 -5.81 13.30 -0.79
N PHE A 115 -5.10 12.32 -0.22
CA PHE A 115 -4.62 11.17 -0.98
C PHE A 115 -5.76 10.26 -1.43
N VAL A 116 -6.75 10.02 -0.56
CA VAL A 116 -7.98 9.29 -0.92
C VAL A 116 -8.69 9.98 -2.08
N VAL A 117 -8.89 11.29 -1.99
CA VAL A 117 -9.57 12.08 -3.02
C VAL A 117 -8.76 12.19 -4.31
N GLN A 118 -7.43 12.27 -4.23
CA GLN A 118 -6.56 12.21 -5.41
C GLN A 118 -6.81 10.94 -6.21
N ASN A 119 -6.89 9.78 -5.55
CA ASN A 119 -7.15 8.52 -6.23
C ASN A 119 -8.60 8.42 -6.72
N TYR A 120 -9.57 9.01 -6.01
CA TYR A 120 -10.95 9.13 -6.50
C TYR A 120 -11.04 9.93 -7.81
N LYS A 121 -10.21 10.95 -8.02
CA LYS A 121 -10.14 11.65 -9.31
C LYS A 121 -9.75 10.68 -10.43
N ASN A 122 -8.71 9.87 -10.20
CA ASN A 122 -8.23 8.88 -11.17
C ASN A 122 -9.33 7.86 -11.51
N ILE A 123 -10.08 7.40 -10.51
CA ILE A 123 -11.23 6.49 -10.68
C ILE A 123 -12.37 7.16 -11.44
N HIS A 124 -12.70 8.42 -11.11
CA HIS A 124 -13.76 9.16 -11.78
C HIS A 124 -13.43 9.40 -13.26
N GLU A 125 -12.17 9.73 -13.57
CA GLU A 125 -11.67 9.89 -14.95
C GLU A 125 -11.71 8.57 -15.73
N ALA A 126 -11.39 7.44 -15.09
CA ALA A 126 -11.52 6.12 -15.70
C ALA A 126 -13.00 5.74 -15.97
N ARG A 127 -13.90 5.99 -15.01
CA ARG A 127 -15.33 5.71 -15.14
C ARG A 127 -16.01 6.53 -16.24
N THR A 128 -15.61 7.79 -16.38
CA THR A 128 -16.22 8.73 -17.34
C THR A 128 -15.61 8.66 -18.74
N GLY A 129 -14.66 7.74 -18.98
CA GLY A 129 -14.07 7.51 -20.30
C GLY A 129 -13.03 8.57 -20.71
N VAL A 130 -12.56 9.40 -19.77
CA VAL A 130 -11.45 10.35 -20.01
C VAL A 130 -10.14 9.60 -20.28
N ARG A 131 -10.02 8.38 -19.77
CA ARG A 131 -8.90 7.45 -20.01
C ARG A 131 -9.24 6.45 -21.13
N PRO A 132 -8.85 6.71 -22.39
CA PRO A 132 -9.18 5.82 -23.51
C PRO A 132 -8.44 4.47 -23.46
N ASP A 133 -7.33 4.40 -22.71
CA ASP A 133 -6.54 3.19 -22.49
C ASP A 133 -7.14 2.26 -21.42
N PHE A 134 -8.11 2.74 -20.65
CA PHE A 134 -8.70 1.98 -19.56
C PHE A 134 -9.88 1.12 -20.06
N PRO A 135 -9.81 -0.22 -19.92
CA PRO A 135 -10.92 -1.09 -20.30
C PRO A 135 -12.01 -1.02 -19.23
N ASN A 136 -12.90 -0.02 -19.31
CA ASN A 136 -14.04 0.09 -18.42
C ASN A 136 -15.05 -1.03 -18.72
N ARG A 137 -15.08 -2.08 -17.89
CA ARG A 137 -15.90 -3.29 -18.09
C ARG A 137 -17.23 -3.27 -17.31
N ASP A 138 -17.68 -2.10 -16.86
CA ASP A 138 -18.86 -1.95 -16.00
C ASP A 138 -18.78 -2.81 -14.72
N LEU A 139 -17.57 -2.91 -14.16
CA LEU A 139 -17.30 -3.61 -12.91
C LEU A 139 -17.23 -2.62 -11.74
N PRO A 140 -17.50 -3.05 -10.50
CA PRO A 140 -17.22 -2.27 -9.31
C PRO A 140 -15.78 -1.73 -9.28
N PHE A 141 -15.62 -0.51 -8.75
CA PHE A 141 -14.30 0.09 -8.53
C PHE A 141 -14.02 0.17 -7.04
N PHE A 142 -12.76 0.03 -6.65
CA PHE A 142 -12.31 0.25 -5.28
C PHE A 142 -11.09 1.18 -5.24
N ASN A 143 -11.01 1.96 -4.16
CA ASN A 143 -9.95 2.93 -3.95
C ASN A 143 -9.00 2.45 -2.84
N ALA A 144 -7.80 2.01 -3.20
CA ALA A 144 -6.78 1.60 -2.25
C ALA A 144 -5.74 2.71 -2.07
N ILE A 145 -5.50 3.12 -0.83
CA ILE A 145 -4.30 3.91 -0.47
C ILE A 145 -3.36 2.99 0.28
N VAL A 146 -2.13 2.85 -0.20
CA VAL A 146 -1.11 2.02 0.45
C VAL A 146 -0.08 2.95 1.07
N THR A 147 0.09 2.82 2.37
CA THR A 147 0.98 3.65 3.18
C THR A 147 2.14 2.80 3.68
N LEU A 148 3.34 3.38 3.76
CA LEU A 148 4.50 2.64 4.26
C LEU A 148 4.31 2.17 5.72
N GLU A 149 3.63 2.98 6.53
CA GLU A 149 3.41 2.71 7.96
C GLU A 149 1.94 2.40 8.26
N ASN A 150 1.69 1.79 9.42
CA ASN A 150 0.33 1.65 9.94
C ASN A 150 -0.11 2.92 10.68
N TRP A 151 -1.03 3.65 10.06
CA TRP A 151 -1.64 4.88 10.61
C TRP A 151 -2.79 4.61 11.58
N ARG A 152 -3.19 3.35 11.78
CA ARG A 152 -4.29 2.90 12.67
C ARG A 152 -5.62 3.59 12.38
N LEU A 153 -5.90 3.86 11.10
CA LEU A 153 -7.05 4.65 10.65
C LEU A 153 -8.40 3.96 10.88
N GLY A 154 -8.43 2.64 11.04
CA GLY A 154 -9.63 1.87 11.41
C GLY A 154 -10.02 1.97 12.90
N HIS A 155 -9.37 2.82 13.68
CA HIS A 155 -9.76 3.04 15.07
C HIS A 155 -11.10 3.81 15.11
N PRO A 156 -12.06 3.44 15.98
CA PRO A 156 -13.40 4.07 16.03
C PRO A 156 -13.41 5.58 16.28
N LEU A 157 -12.33 6.13 16.85
CA LEU A 157 -12.16 7.58 17.06
C LEU A 157 -11.54 8.32 15.87
N ILE A 158 -10.89 7.62 14.94
CA ILE A 158 -10.16 8.21 13.81
C ILE A 158 -10.95 8.04 12.51
N GLU A 159 -11.55 6.87 12.31
CA GLU A 159 -12.28 6.54 11.08
C GLU A 159 -13.41 7.55 10.74
N PRO A 160 -14.28 7.96 11.69
CA PRO A 160 -15.34 8.92 11.38
C PRO A 160 -14.79 10.28 10.97
N GLU A 161 -13.69 10.74 11.59
CA GLU A 161 -13.07 12.02 11.27
C GLU A 161 -12.37 11.98 9.91
N LEU A 162 -11.67 10.89 9.59
CA LEU A 162 -11.12 10.70 8.24
C LEU A 162 -12.24 10.72 7.19
N ARG A 163 -13.34 10.00 7.43
CA ARG A 163 -14.49 9.96 6.52
C ARG A 163 -15.07 11.36 6.31
N ARG A 164 -15.22 12.15 7.38
CA ARG A 164 -15.68 13.55 7.32
C ARG A 164 -14.74 14.40 6.45
N LEU A 165 -13.42 14.30 6.68
CA LEU A 165 -12.42 15.03 5.89
C LEU A 165 -12.41 14.61 4.41
N VAL A 166 -12.67 13.34 4.10
CA VAL A 166 -12.80 12.88 2.70
C VAL A 166 -14.04 13.51 2.04
N VAL A 167 -15.17 13.62 2.75
CA VAL A 167 -16.36 14.32 2.22
C VAL A 167 -16.03 15.78 1.91
N ASP A 168 -15.44 16.51 2.86
CA ASP A 168 -15.04 17.92 2.67
C ASP A 168 -14.11 18.08 1.43
N GLU A 169 -13.16 17.16 1.27
CA GLU A 169 -12.22 17.17 0.14
C GLU A 169 -12.89 16.81 -1.19
N LEU A 170 -13.86 15.88 -1.22
CA LEU A 170 -14.65 15.61 -2.43
C LEU A 170 -15.43 16.84 -2.88
N GLU A 171 -16.08 17.54 -1.95
CA GLU A 171 -16.82 18.79 -2.23
C GLU A 171 -15.89 19.88 -2.77
N ARG A 172 -14.72 20.06 -2.12
CA ARG A 172 -13.70 21.03 -2.53
C ARG A 172 -13.21 20.78 -3.97
N GLU A 173 -13.03 19.51 -4.33
CA GLU A 173 -12.58 19.08 -5.66
C GLU A 173 -13.73 18.89 -6.66
N ARG A 174 -14.99 19.19 -6.25
CA ARG A 174 -16.22 19.08 -7.05
C ARG A 174 -16.44 17.68 -7.62
N LEU A 175 -16.08 16.65 -6.87
CA LEU A 175 -16.32 15.26 -7.23
C LEU A 175 -17.67 14.77 -6.70
N PRO A 176 -18.33 13.81 -7.37
CA PRO A 176 -19.61 13.27 -6.92
C PRO A 176 -19.51 12.61 -5.53
N PRO A 177 -20.36 12.99 -4.56
CA PRO A 177 -20.37 12.36 -3.23
C PRO A 177 -20.69 10.85 -3.26
N LEU A 178 -21.40 10.38 -4.29
CA LEU A 178 -21.72 8.96 -4.47
C LEU A 178 -20.48 8.07 -4.62
N LEU A 179 -19.30 8.63 -4.94
CA LEU A 179 -18.05 7.87 -5.00
C LEU A 179 -17.76 7.13 -3.68
N LEU A 180 -18.15 7.69 -2.52
CA LEU A 180 -17.97 7.03 -1.23
C LEU A 180 -18.82 5.75 -1.07
N SER A 181 -20.03 5.73 -1.64
CA SER A 181 -20.93 4.58 -1.55
C SER A 181 -20.69 3.55 -2.65
N GLU A 182 -20.35 4.01 -3.86
CA GLU A 182 -20.18 3.14 -5.05
C GLU A 182 -18.75 2.65 -5.24
N CYS A 183 -17.79 3.31 -4.61
CA CYS A 183 -16.37 2.98 -4.71
C CYS A 183 -15.75 3.05 -3.31
N PRO A 184 -15.94 2.02 -2.47
CA PRO A 184 -15.39 2.02 -1.12
C PRO A 184 -13.87 2.24 -1.16
N TYR A 185 -13.38 3.14 -0.31
CA TYR A 185 -11.95 3.30 -0.11
C TYR A 185 -11.45 2.49 1.08
N ARG A 186 -10.19 2.09 1.03
CA ARG A 186 -9.47 1.50 2.15
C ARG A 186 -8.02 1.97 2.16
N VAL A 187 -7.54 2.30 3.35
CA VAL A 187 -6.12 2.60 3.57
C VAL A 187 -5.46 1.39 4.19
N PHE A 188 -4.38 0.92 3.57
CA PHE A 188 -3.57 -0.19 4.02
C PHE A 188 -2.20 0.33 4.46
N SER A 189 -1.63 -0.23 5.53
CA SER A 189 -0.17 -0.26 5.66
C SER A 189 0.42 -1.24 4.65
N ALA A 190 1.71 -1.10 4.33
CA ALA A 190 2.45 -2.02 3.46
C ALA A 190 2.29 -3.49 3.89
N GLN A 191 2.36 -3.74 5.20
CA GLN A 191 2.17 -5.07 5.78
C GLN A 191 0.74 -5.59 5.58
N GLU A 192 -0.28 -4.76 5.83
CA GLU A 192 -1.67 -5.16 5.57
C GLU A 192 -1.87 -5.40 4.08
N PHE A 193 -1.31 -4.55 3.22
CA PHE A 193 -1.42 -4.71 1.78
C PHE A 193 -0.85 -6.06 1.31
N GLU A 194 0.37 -6.43 1.71
CA GLU A 194 0.94 -7.78 1.43
C GLU A 194 0.01 -8.92 1.82
N MET A 195 -0.60 -8.79 3.00
CA MET A 195 -1.51 -9.78 3.58
C MET A 195 -2.80 -9.89 2.75
N PHE A 196 -3.43 -8.76 2.47
CA PHE A 196 -4.69 -8.68 1.72
C PHE A 196 -4.50 -9.03 0.24
N SER A 197 -3.34 -8.76 -0.36
CA SER A 197 -3.05 -9.20 -1.73
C SER A 197 -2.89 -10.73 -1.82
N GLN A 198 -2.38 -11.38 -0.76
CA GLN A 198 -2.37 -12.86 -0.69
C GLN A 198 -3.78 -13.45 -0.50
N ASP A 199 -4.68 -12.74 0.19
CA ASP A 199 -6.10 -13.13 0.27
C ASP A 199 -6.78 -12.91 -1.09
N ALA A 200 -6.49 -11.80 -1.78
CA ALA A 200 -6.98 -11.50 -3.11
C ALA A 200 -6.59 -12.55 -4.15
N ALA A 201 -5.34 -13.02 -4.11
CA ALA A 201 -4.87 -14.11 -4.98
C ALA A 201 -5.69 -15.40 -4.81
N ARG A 202 -6.29 -15.63 -3.63
CA ARG A 202 -7.09 -16.83 -3.32
C ARG A 202 -8.58 -16.63 -3.56
N LEU A 203 -9.10 -15.42 -3.31
CA LEU A 203 -10.53 -15.15 -3.17
C LEU A 203 -11.06 -14.12 -4.19
N GLY A 204 -10.19 -13.52 -5.00
CA GLY A 204 -10.51 -12.40 -5.89
C GLY A 204 -10.26 -11.03 -5.22
N LEU A 205 -10.07 -10.00 -6.04
CA LEU A 205 -9.67 -8.64 -5.61
C LEU A 205 -10.67 -8.00 -4.64
N ALA A 206 -11.98 -8.22 -4.83
CA ALA A 206 -13.01 -7.67 -3.97
C ALA A 206 -12.84 -8.08 -2.49
N SER A 207 -12.19 -9.21 -2.22
CA SER A 207 -11.90 -9.66 -0.85
C SER A 207 -11.02 -8.69 -0.06
N MET A 208 -10.21 -7.85 -0.73
CA MET A 208 -9.39 -6.81 -0.08
C MET A 208 -10.24 -5.75 0.64
N PHE A 209 -11.51 -5.61 0.25
CA PHE A 209 -12.45 -4.63 0.78
C PHE A 209 -13.57 -5.27 1.59
N ALA A 210 -13.52 -6.59 1.78
CA ALA A 210 -14.46 -7.31 2.61
C ALA A 210 -14.26 -6.94 4.09
N LYS A 211 -15.33 -7.06 4.87
CA LYS A 211 -15.30 -6.74 6.31
C LYS A 211 -14.27 -7.64 7.02
N PRO A 212 -13.54 -7.14 8.04
CA PRO A 212 -12.49 -7.90 8.73
C PRO A 212 -12.92 -9.29 9.23
N GLU A 213 -14.20 -9.44 9.61
CA GLU A 213 -14.81 -10.68 10.09
C GLU A 213 -14.93 -11.76 9.01
N THR A 214 -14.86 -11.38 7.74
CA THR A 214 -14.98 -12.27 6.57
C THR A 214 -13.63 -12.68 6.00
N VAL A 215 -12.54 -12.09 6.49
CA VAL A 215 -11.18 -12.37 6.02
C VAL A 215 -10.71 -13.68 6.64
N THR A 216 -10.47 -14.68 5.80
CA THR A 216 -9.81 -15.91 6.25
C THR A 216 -8.35 -15.58 6.56
N ARG A 217 -7.98 -15.64 7.85
CA ARG A 217 -6.58 -15.56 8.30
C ARG A 217 -5.86 -16.83 7.85
N GLY A 218 -5.49 -16.88 6.58
CA GLY A 218 -4.66 -17.94 6.03
C GLY A 218 -3.22 -17.82 6.55
N PRO A 219 -2.39 -18.86 6.39
CA PRO A 219 -0.96 -18.71 6.63
C PRO A 219 -0.39 -17.73 5.61
N TYR A 220 0.02 -16.54 6.06
CA TYR A 220 0.68 -15.55 5.21
C TYR A 220 2.15 -15.92 5.03
N ARG A 221 2.61 -15.89 3.78
CA ARG A 221 4.02 -16.10 3.46
C ARG A 221 4.74 -14.75 3.51
N SER A 222 5.97 -14.77 4.00
CA SER A 222 6.90 -13.65 3.83
C SER A 222 7.32 -13.62 2.37
N LEU A 223 6.90 -12.62 1.61
CA LEU A 223 7.16 -12.55 0.16
C LEU A 223 8.65 -12.33 -0.14
N PHE A 224 9.35 -11.58 0.70
CA PHE A 224 10.71 -11.09 0.47
C PHE A 224 11.69 -11.49 1.58
N HIS A 225 11.59 -12.73 2.08
CA HIS A 225 12.36 -13.18 3.26
C HIS A 225 13.88 -13.01 3.09
N ASP A 226 14.40 -13.29 1.90
CA ASP A 226 15.84 -13.35 1.64
C ASP A 226 16.44 -12.02 1.19
N GLU A 227 15.63 -11.08 0.74
CA GLU A 227 16.10 -9.81 0.16
C GLU A 227 16.81 -8.94 1.19
N VAL A 228 16.33 -8.91 2.42
CA VAL A 228 17.00 -8.18 3.52
C VAL A 228 18.42 -8.70 3.73
N PHE A 229 18.65 -10.01 3.61
CA PHE A 229 19.98 -10.59 3.74
C PHE A 229 20.85 -10.29 2.53
N GLN A 230 20.26 -10.18 1.33
CA GLN A 230 21.01 -9.77 0.13
C GLN A 230 21.46 -8.31 0.21
N LEU A 231 20.73 -7.45 0.93
CA LEU A 231 21.09 -6.05 1.17
C LEU A 231 22.18 -5.86 2.23
N LEU A 232 22.47 -6.88 3.05
CA LEU A 232 23.57 -6.83 4.00
C LEU A 232 24.93 -6.95 3.27
N PRO A 233 25.98 -6.25 3.76
CA PRO A 233 27.36 -6.53 3.39
C PRO A 233 27.66 -8.03 3.46
N GLU A 234 28.49 -8.57 2.55
CA GLU A 234 28.73 -10.02 2.44
C GLU A 234 29.17 -10.66 3.76
N ASP A 235 29.96 -9.94 4.55
CA ASP A 235 30.45 -10.33 5.87
C ASP A 235 29.38 -10.33 6.97
N ALA A 236 28.26 -9.62 6.76
CA ALA A 236 27.11 -9.56 7.66
C ALA A 236 25.95 -10.48 7.23
N ARG A 237 26.05 -11.17 6.08
CA ARG A 237 25.02 -12.13 5.63
C ARG A 237 25.05 -13.40 6.49
N PRO A 238 23.90 -13.94 6.90
CA PRO A 238 23.87 -15.25 7.55
C PRO A 238 24.50 -16.30 6.64
N LYS A 239 25.46 -17.07 7.16
CA LYS A 239 26.01 -18.21 6.44
C LYS A 239 24.95 -19.30 6.37
N VAL A 240 24.22 -19.39 5.26
CA VAL A 240 23.27 -20.47 5.03
C VAL A 240 24.06 -21.71 4.63
N ASP A 241 24.06 -22.73 5.50
CA ASP A 241 24.67 -24.03 5.19
C ASP A 241 23.74 -24.83 4.27
N ILE A 242 24.09 -24.89 2.99
CA ILE A 242 23.28 -25.52 1.93
C ILE A 242 23.45 -27.05 1.92
N SER A 243 24.31 -27.61 2.77
CA SER A 243 24.68 -29.03 2.75
C SER A 243 23.59 -30.02 3.20
N THR A 244 22.44 -29.56 3.73
CA THR A 244 21.37 -30.45 4.25
C THR A 244 20.05 -30.41 3.49
N CYS A 245 19.96 -29.74 2.34
CA CYS A 245 18.69 -29.61 1.59
C CYS A 245 18.66 -30.51 0.35
N ASP A 246 18.57 -31.83 0.56
CA ASP A 246 18.26 -32.78 -0.49
C ASP A 246 16.75 -33.11 -0.44
N ARG A 247 15.92 -32.19 -0.96
CA ARG A 247 14.51 -32.40 -1.41
C ARG A 247 13.93 -31.12 -2.05
N PRO A 248 12.99 -31.23 -3.01
CA PRO A 248 12.60 -30.14 -3.91
C PRO A 248 11.59 -29.14 -3.32
N ASP A 249 11.67 -28.82 -2.03
CA ASP A 249 10.81 -27.83 -1.38
C ASP A 249 11.67 -26.78 -0.68
N ARG A 250 11.86 -25.63 -1.34
CA ARG A 250 12.69 -24.49 -0.87
C ARG A 250 12.12 -23.74 0.34
N SER A 251 11.17 -24.31 1.07
CA SER A 251 10.40 -23.60 2.11
C SER A 251 10.93 -23.77 3.53
N ARG A 252 12.00 -24.53 3.77
CA ARG A 252 12.51 -24.78 5.14
C ARG A 252 14.03 -24.79 5.23
N ALA A 253 14.64 -23.62 5.26
CA ALA A 253 15.93 -23.44 5.91
C ALA A 253 15.68 -23.02 7.37
N ILE A 254 16.08 -23.85 8.33
CA ILE A 254 16.07 -23.51 9.75
C ILE A 254 17.39 -22.78 10.04
N LEU A 255 17.33 -21.47 10.28
CA LEU A 255 18.46 -20.70 10.82
C LEU A 255 18.71 -21.15 12.27
N ARG A 256 19.86 -21.79 12.53
CA ARG A 256 20.40 -21.89 13.88
C ARG A 256 21.20 -20.62 14.16
N LEU A 257 20.84 -19.93 15.24
CA LEU A 257 21.65 -18.86 15.81
C LEU A 257 22.64 -19.53 16.77
N GLU A 258 23.94 -19.42 16.47
CA GLU A 258 25.01 -19.55 17.46
C GLU A 258 25.34 -18.19 18.06
#